data_AF-A0A978UZM1-F1
#
_entry.id   AF-A0A978UZM1-F1
#
_cell.length_a   1.000
_cell.length_b   1.000
_cell.length_c   1.000
_cell.angle_alpha   90.00
_cell.angle_beta   90.00
_cell.angle_gamma   90.00
#
_symmetry.space_group_name_H-M   'P 1'
#
loop_
_entity.id
_entity.type
_entity.pdbx_description
1 polymer ?
#
loop_
_entity_poly.entity_id
_entity_poly.type
_entity_poly.pdbx_seq_one_letter_code
_entity_poly.pdbx_strand_id
1 'polypeptide(L)' 'MFSLYFAAFPYPQNIQISILHSIFVKGDLMNFEVGDGIVEATDIYPDIKYTSIHKLLDIFLVDPPKPVTAAF' A
#
# COMPACT_ATOMS: atom_id res chain seq x y z
N MET A 1 16.49 -12.01 12.12
CA MET A 1 15.99 -13.03 11.17
C MET A 1 15.45 -12.40 9.89
N PHE A 2 14.60 -11.36 9.97
CA PHE A 2 14.03 -10.71 8.80
C PHE A 2 15.04 -9.94 7.91
N SER A 3 15.99 -9.21 8.51
CA SER A 3 17.05 -8.48 7.80
C SER A 3 17.94 -9.37 6.90
N LEU A 4 18.13 -10.64 7.26
CA LEU A 4 18.94 -11.59 6.48
C LEU A 4 18.29 -11.99 5.14
N TYR A 5 16.96 -11.96 5.04
CA TYR A 5 16.26 -12.29 3.79
C TYR A 5 16.34 -11.16 2.75
N PHE A 6 16.53 -9.90 3.15
CA PHE A 6 16.71 -8.76 2.23
C PHE A 6 18.05 -8.75 1.56
N ALA A 7 19.09 -9.03 2.34
CA ALA A 7 20.46 -9.09 1.85
C ALA A 7 20.69 -10.21 0.82
N ALA A 8 19.75 -11.17 0.70
CA ALA A 8 19.82 -12.27 -0.26
C ALA A 8 19.41 -11.87 -1.69
N PHE A 9 18.72 -10.75 -1.90
CA PHE A 9 18.27 -10.30 -3.22
C PHE A 9 19.10 -9.12 -3.74
N PRO A 10 19.46 -9.11 -5.04
CA PRO A 10 20.18 -7.98 -5.63
C PRO A 10 19.29 -6.74 -5.72
N TYR A 11 19.93 -5.57 -5.92
CA TYR A 11 19.23 -4.36 -6.32
C TYR A 11 18.78 -4.49 -7.80
N PRO A 12 17.55 -4.05 -8.15
CA PRO A 12 16.55 -3.38 -7.31
C PRO A 12 15.51 -4.31 -6.65
N GLN A 13 15.63 -5.63 -6.80
CA GLN A 13 14.63 -6.60 -6.32
C GLN A 13 14.44 -6.55 -4.80
N ASN A 14 15.51 -6.27 -4.05
CA ASN A 14 15.44 -6.07 -2.61
C ASN A 14 14.49 -4.93 -2.18
N ILE A 15 14.30 -3.89 -3.02
CA ILE A 15 13.38 -2.77 -2.73
C ILE A 15 11.93 -3.25 -2.75
N GLN A 16 11.53 -3.98 -3.79
CA GLN A 16 10.16 -4.47 -3.92
C GLN A 16 9.75 -5.35 -2.73
N ILE A 17 10.63 -6.27 -2.34
CA ILE A 17 10.40 -7.14 -1.19
C ILE A 17 10.31 -6.29 0.10
N SER A 18 11.07 -5.19 0.18
CA SER A 18 11.13 -4.36 1.40
C SER A 18 9.83 -3.61 1.58
N ILE A 19 9.30 -3.08 0.47
CA ILE A 19 7.99 -2.44 0.38
C ILE A 19 6.90 -3.44 0.79
N LEU A 20 6.89 -4.63 0.20
CA LEU A 20 5.89 -5.66 0.53
C LEU A 20 5.92 -6.03 2.01
N HIS A 21 7.09 -6.15 2.62
CA HIS A 21 7.16 -6.42 4.05
C HIS A 21 6.71 -5.26 4.92
N SER A 22 7.13 -4.04 4.60
CA SER A 22 6.70 -2.84 5.32
C SER A 22 5.17 -2.77 5.34
N ILE A 23 4.53 -2.98 4.19
CA ILE A 23 3.08 -2.92 4.04
C ILE A 23 2.37 -4.13 4.69
N PHE A 24 2.77 -5.36 4.35
CA PHE A 24 1.96 -6.56 4.65
C PHE A 24 2.41 -7.36 5.87
N VAL A 25 3.58 -7.06 6.46
CA VAL A 25 4.09 -7.80 7.64
C VAL A 25 4.28 -6.87 8.82
N LYS A 26 4.92 -5.72 8.64
CA LYS A 26 4.99 -4.69 9.69
C LYS A 26 3.69 -3.91 9.84
N GLY A 27 2.91 -3.79 8.77
CA GLY A 27 1.69 -3.00 8.76
C GLY A 27 1.97 -1.50 8.85
N ASP A 28 3.07 -1.01 8.29
CA ASP A 28 3.52 0.39 8.45
C ASP A 28 2.50 1.43 7.91
N LEU A 29 1.50 1.00 7.14
CA LEU A 29 0.40 1.87 6.71
C LEU A 29 -0.67 2.10 7.78
N MET A 30 -0.75 1.25 8.81
CA MET A 30 -1.84 1.25 9.81
C MET A 30 -1.35 0.96 11.24
N ASN A 31 -0.05 0.88 11.49
CA ASN A 31 0.52 0.56 12.80
C ASN A 31 0.81 1.80 13.67
N PHE A 32 0.18 2.93 13.34
CA PHE A 32 0.30 4.19 14.06
C PHE A 32 -1.08 4.83 14.23
N GLU A 33 -1.20 5.72 15.21
CA GLU A 33 -2.40 6.54 15.43
C GLU A 33 -2.22 7.91 14.80
N VAL A 34 -3.31 8.48 14.27
CA VAL A 34 -3.31 9.83 13.69
C VAL A 34 -3.10 10.84 14.83
N GLY A 35 -1.91 11.46 14.85
CA GLY A 35 -1.52 12.43 15.87
C GLY A 35 -1.94 13.87 15.53
N ASP A 36 -1.75 14.76 16.51
CA ASP A 36 -2.03 16.19 16.37
C ASP A 36 -1.29 16.78 15.16
N GLY A 37 -2.04 17.44 14.27
CA GLY A 37 -1.51 18.09 13.06
C GLY A 37 -1.52 17.21 11.81
N ILE A 38 -1.87 15.93 11.91
CA ILE A 38 -2.21 15.08 10.76
C ILE A 38 -3.73 15.14 10.57
N VAL A 39 -4.19 15.32 9.33
CA VAL A 39 -5.61 15.39 9.02
C VAL A 39 -5.94 14.39 7.92
N GLU A 40 -6.99 13.60 8.14
CA GLU A 40 -7.49 12.65 7.17
C GLU A 40 -8.26 13.35 6.05
N ALA A 41 -7.98 12.96 4.80
CA ALA A 41 -8.55 13.62 3.62
C ALA A 41 -10.09 13.53 3.57
N THR A 42 -10.67 12.45 4.11
CA THR A 42 -12.12 12.26 4.18
C THR A 42 -12.80 13.23 5.14
N ASP A 43 -12.09 13.75 6.13
CA ASP A 43 -12.63 14.71 7.09
C ASP A 43 -12.63 16.13 6.51
N ILE A 44 -11.64 16.44 5.65
CA ILE A 44 -11.53 17.75 4.98
C ILE A 44 -12.46 17.84 3.76
N TYR A 45 -12.68 16.73 3.05
CA TYR A 45 -13.50 16.68 1.84
C TYR A 45 -14.63 15.65 1.97
N PRO A 46 -15.62 15.87 2.86
CA PRO A 46 -16.65 14.89 3.18
C PRO A 46 -17.56 14.55 1.99
N ASP A 47 -17.68 15.45 1.01
CA ASP A 47 -18.47 15.25 -0.19
C ASP A 47 -17.77 14.34 -1.22
N ILE A 48 -16.45 14.18 -1.13
CA ILE A 48 -15.68 13.29 -1.99
C ILE A 48 -15.70 11.88 -1.41
N LYS A 49 -16.33 10.94 -2.12
CA LYS A 49 -16.36 9.52 -1.73
C LYS A 49 -15.34 8.73 -2.55
N TYR A 50 -14.34 8.16 -1.88
CA TYR A 50 -13.43 7.20 -2.48
C TYR A 50 -14.15 5.92 -2.90
N THR A 51 -13.64 5.26 -3.94
CA THR A 51 -14.07 3.92 -4.33
C THR A 51 -13.75 2.94 -3.19
N SER A 52 -14.78 2.29 -2.64
CA SER A 52 -14.59 1.28 -1.61
C SER A 52 -13.92 0.02 -2.16
N ILE A 53 -13.32 -0.79 -1.28
CA ILE A 53 -12.72 -2.07 -1.68
C ILE A 53 -13.73 -2.97 -2.38
N HIS A 54 -14.99 -3.01 -1.92
CA HIS A 54 -16.04 -3.80 -2.57
C HIS A 54 -16.25 -3.37 -4.02
N LYS A 55 -16.42 -2.07 -4.28
CA LYS A 55 -16.56 -1.54 -5.64
C LYS A 55 -15.30 -1.73 -6.48
N LEU A 56 -14.12 -1.67 -5.86
CA LEU A 56 -12.87 -1.98 -6.55
C LEU A 56 -12.87 -3.44 -7.03
N LEU A 57 -13.29 -4.40 -6.19
CA LEU A 57 -13.37 -5.81 -6.58
C LEU A 57 -14.39 -6.03 -7.70
N ASP A 58 -15.51 -5.31 -7.71
CA ASP A 58 -16.47 -5.34 -8.82
C ASP A 58 -15.83 -4.91 -10.15
N ILE A 59 -14.97 -3.88 -10.13
CA ILE A 59 -14.21 -3.45 -11.32
C ILE A 59 -13.32 -4.58 -11.82
N PHE A 60 -12.60 -5.28 -10.93
CA PHE A 60 -11.73 -6.39 -11.33
C PHE A 60 -12.49 -7.61 -11.89
N LEU A 61 -13.77 -7.77 -11.55
CA LEU A 61 -14.62 -8.84 -12.12
C LEU A 61 -15.14 -8.51 -13.52
N VAL A 62 -15.37 -7.22 -13.82
CA VAL A 62 -16.00 -6.78 -15.08
C VAL A 62 -14.96 -6.35 -16.11
N ASP A 63 -14.02 -5.49 -15.73
CA ASP A 63 -12.99 -4.92 -16.60
C ASP A 63 -11.73 -4.58 -15.80
N PRO A 64 -10.88 -5.58 -15.51
CA PRO A 64 -9.71 -5.39 -14.66
C PRO A 64 -8.67 -4.49 -15.33
N PRO A 65 -8.14 -3.47 -14.62
CA PRO A 65 -7.06 -2.65 -15.14
C PRO A 65 -5.79 -3.49 -15.36
N LYS A 66 -4.97 -3.11 -16.34
CA LYS A 66 -3.69 -3.78 -16.59
C LYS A 66 -2.77 -3.63 -15.36
N PRO A 67 -2.11 -4.70 -14.91
CA PRO A 67 -1.15 -4.60 -13.82
C PRO A 67 0.03 -3.71 -14.21
N VAL A 68 0.55 -2.96 -13.24
CA VAL A 68 1.69 -2.06 -13.42
C VAL A 68 2.78 -2.43 -12.42
N THR A 69 4.03 -2.36 -12.88
CA THR A 69 5.21 -2.52 -12.02
C THR A 69 5.95 -1.19 -11.94
N ALA A 70 6.22 -0.74 -10.72
CA ALA A 70 7.00 0.48 -10.49
C ALA A 70 8.49 0.26 -10.85
N ALA A 71 9.14 1.30 -11.36
CA ALA A 71 10.58 1.33 -11.57
C ALA A 71 11.31 1.71 -10.27
N PHE A 72 12.45 1.07 -10.02
CA PHE A 72 13.28 1.25 -8.81
C PHE A 72 14.76 1.20 -9.15
#